data_AF-A0AAN4Z3A0-F1
#
_entry.id   AF-A0AAN4Z3A0-F1
#
_cell.length_a   1.000
_cell.length_b   1.000
_cell.length_c   1.000
_cell.angle_alpha   90.00
_cell.angle_beta   90.00
_cell.angle_gamma   90.00
#
_symmetry.space_group_name_H-M   'P 1'
#
loop_
_entity.id
_entity.type
_entity.pdbx_description
1 polymer ?
#
loop_
_entity_poly.entity_id
_entity_poly.type
_entity_poly.pdbx_seq_one_letter_code
_entity_poly.pdbx_strand_id
1 'polypeptide(L)'
;DRFLGSVVRLLTKMTRILLSFVAVFIVFWITYAVTILSLIGDPLNFDKLLWNFFENGAFEIFADFKEDKMEGRIKSCTDSRKSSSFEIWVDCLIRSWLIPISLFVYVLVSSIVLINLITSFLTSSYEELKSDSTSEEEEVNYEFYRRLEEYRRKPCFPPPLTFISMLLLLLEYC
;
A
#
# COMPACT_ATOMS: atom_id res chain seq x y z
N ASP A 1 12.94 4.36 22.24
CA ASP A 1 13.52 4.53 20.89
C ASP A 1 13.96 3.25 20.19
N ARG A 2 14.51 2.25 20.89
CA ARG A 2 14.99 0.99 20.28
C ARG A 2 13.91 0.18 19.55
N PHE A 3 12.73 0.08 20.15
CA PHE A 3 11.57 -0.63 19.59
C PHE A 3 11.12 -0.03 18.25
N LEU A 4 11.05 1.30 18.15
CA LEU A 4 10.68 1.99 16.91
C LEU A 4 11.70 1.74 15.80
N GLY A 5 13.00 1.74 16.13
CA GLY A 5 14.07 1.47 15.17
C GLY A 5 14.01 0.06 14.58
N SER A 6 13.77 -0.96 15.42
CA SER A 6 13.63 -2.35 14.97
C SER A 6 12.38 -2.52 14.09
N VAL A 7 11.25 -1.92 14.47
CA VAL A 7 10.00 -1.98 13.68
C VAL A 7 10.15 -1.30 12.32
N VAL A 8 10.79 -0.13 12.25
CA VAL A 8 11.02 0.59 10.98
C VAL A 8 11.95 -0.19 10.06
N ARG A 9 12.99 -0.83 10.61
CA ARG A 9 13.91 -1.68 9.83
C ARG A 9 13.19 -2.89 9.24
N LEU A 10 12.35 -3.54 10.03
CA LEU A 10 11.54 -4.68 9.60
C LEU A 10 10.56 -4.28 8.47
N LEU A 11 9.82 -3.18 8.67
CA LEU A 11 8.89 -2.65 7.66
C LEU A 11 9.58 -2.30 6.35
N THR A 12 10.78 -1.70 6.41
CA THR A 12 11.55 -1.32 5.22
C THR A 12 11.98 -2.55 4.42
N LYS A 13 12.40 -3.63 5.09
CA LYS A 13 12.80 -4.89 4.44
C LYS A 13 11.59 -5.59 3.80
N MET A 14 10.42 -5.56 4.44
CA MET A 14 9.15 -6.06 3.88
C MET A 14 8.65 -5.27 2.67
N THR A 15 8.85 -3.94 2.66
CA THR A 15 8.28 -3.02 1.66
C THR A 15 8.75 -3.31 0.24
N ARG A 16 10.01 -3.75 0.06
CA ARG A 16 10.56 -4.02 -1.28
C ARG A 16 9.81 -5.15 -1.99
N ILE A 17 9.40 -6.16 -1.24
CA ILE A 17 8.70 -7.32 -1.79
C ILE A 17 7.22 -7.00 -1.96
N LEU A 18 6.63 -6.25 -1.02
CA LEU A 18 5.29 -5.69 -1.14
C LEU A 18 5.11 -4.83 -2.40
N LEU A 19 6.14 -4.08 -2.81
CA LEU A 19 6.11 -3.27 -4.03
C LEU A 19 5.83 -4.12 -5.29
N SER A 20 6.38 -5.33 -5.36
CA SER A 20 6.14 -6.26 -6.47
C SER A 20 4.67 -6.69 -6.54
N PHE A 21 4.06 -6.92 -5.37
CA PHE A 21 2.64 -7.25 -5.28
C PHE A 21 1.74 -6.06 -5.69
N VAL A 22 2.09 -4.84 -5.26
CA VAL A 22 1.39 -3.62 -5.66
C VAL A 22 1.45 -3.41 -7.18
N ALA A 23 2.52 -3.83 -7.86
CA ALA A 23 2.59 -3.78 -9.32
C ALA A 23 1.50 -4.64 -9.99
N VAL A 24 1.20 -5.84 -9.46
CA VAL A 24 0.11 -6.70 -9.94
C VAL A 24 -1.24 -6.03 -9.73
N PHE A 25 -1.43 -5.38 -8.59
CA PHE A 25 -2.65 -4.61 -8.31
C PHE A 25 -2.85 -3.47 -9.30
N ILE A 26 -1.78 -2.72 -9.64
CA ILE A 26 -1.84 -1.64 -10.63
C ILE A 26 -2.25 -2.18 -12.00
N VAL A 27 -1.73 -3.34 -12.43
CA VAL A 27 -2.13 -3.96 -13.70
C VAL A 27 -3.63 -4.28 -13.70
N PHE A 28 -4.14 -4.91 -12.64
CA PHE A 28 -5.56 -5.22 -12.50
C PHE A 28 -6.45 -3.97 -12.43
N TRP A 29 -5.96 -2.92 -11.77
CA TRP A 29 -6.64 -1.63 -11.68
C TRP A 29 -6.74 -0.95 -13.05
N ILE A 30 -5.65 -0.93 -13.83
CA ILE A 30 -5.62 -0.35 -15.18
C ILE A 30 -6.57 -1.09 -16.11
N THR A 31 -6.59 -2.43 -16.10
CA THR A 31 -7.47 -3.20 -16.98
C THR A 31 -8.94 -2.93 -16.71
N TYR A 32 -9.32 -2.82 -15.43
CA TYR A 32 -10.67 -2.46 -15.04
C TYR A 32 -11.06 -1.04 -15.49
N ALA A 33 -10.21 -0.06 -15.20
CA ALA A 33 -10.47 1.33 -15.55
C ALA A 33 -10.60 1.54 -17.07
N VAL A 34 -9.75 0.89 -17.89
CA VAL A 34 -9.88 0.89 -19.35
C VAL A 34 -11.21 0.27 -19.80
N THR A 35 -11.60 -0.87 -19.20
CA THR A 35 -12.85 -1.56 -19.56
C THR A 35 -14.07 -0.70 -19.27
N ILE A 36 -14.16 -0.10 -18.08
CA ILE A 36 -15.28 0.76 -17.71
C ILE A 36 -15.36 2.02 -18.56
N LEU A 37 -14.23 2.67 -18.85
CA LEU A 37 -14.20 3.84 -19.72
C LEU A 37 -14.69 3.51 -21.14
N SER A 38 -14.30 2.35 -21.66
CA SER A 38 -14.77 1.86 -22.96
C SER A 38 -16.29 1.59 -22.97
N LEU A 39 -16.83 1.05 -21.87
CA LEU A 39 -18.26 0.75 -21.72
C LEU A 39 -19.12 2.01 -21.57
N ILE A 40 -18.65 3.03 -20.86
CA ILE A 40 -19.36 4.31 -20.68
C ILE A 40 -19.41 5.09 -22.00
N GLY A 41 -18.32 5.09 -22.78
CA GLY A 41 -18.29 5.71 -24.11
C GLY A 41 -18.37 7.24 -24.11
N ASP A 42 -17.95 7.89 -23.02
CA ASP A 42 -17.89 9.36 -22.94
C ASP A 42 -16.70 9.91 -23.76
N PRO A 43 -16.84 11.10 -24.38
CA PRO A 43 -15.77 11.72 -25.15
C PRO A 43 -14.54 11.99 -24.26
N LEU A 44 -13.41 11.43 -24.65
CA LEU A 44 -12.14 11.53 -23.94
C LEU A 44 -11.51 12.91 -24.16
N ASN A 45 -11.60 13.78 -23.17
CA ASN A 45 -10.77 14.99 -23.10
C ASN A 45 -9.47 14.63 -22.38
N PHE A 46 -8.31 14.82 -23.01
CA PHE A 46 -7.01 14.45 -22.44
C PHE A 46 -6.76 15.07 -21.06
N ASP A 47 -7.23 16.30 -20.83
CA ASP A 47 -7.08 17.02 -19.55
C ASP A 47 -7.85 16.36 -18.40
N LYS A 48 -8.96 15.68 -18.70
CA LYS A 48 -9.83 15.01 -17.72
C LYS A 48 -9.68 13.50 -17.73
N LEU A 49 -8.95 12.95 -18.71
CA LEU A 49 -8.80 11.51 -18.89
C LEU A 49 -8.13 10.87 -17.68
N LEU A 50 -7.04 11.47 -17.20
CA LEU A 50 -6.30 10.94 -16.07
C LEU A 50 -7.11 10.99 -14.77
N TRP A 51 -7.87 12.09 -14.57
CA TRP A 51 -8.78 12.22 -13.44
C TRP A 51 -9.93 11.20 -13.50
N ASN A 52 -10.58 11.06 -14.66
CA ASN A 52 -11.65 10.09 -14.86
C ASN A 52 -11.17 8.65 -14.69
N PHE A 53 -9.93 8.35 -15.11
CA PHE A 53 -9.31 7.04 -14.91
C PHE A 53 -9.11 6.76 -13.42
N PHE A 54 -8.61 7.77 -12.69
CA PHE A 54 -8.38 7.65 -11.26
C PHE A 54 -9.68 7.51 -10.47
N GLU A 55 -10.65 8.38 -10.73
CA GLU A 55 -11.93 8.42 -10.02
C GLU A 55 -12.74 7.13 -10.24
N ASN A 56 -12.77 6.63 -11.47
CA ASN A 56 -13.55 5.43 -11.82
C ASN A 56 -12.86 4.13 -11.43
N GLY A 57 -11.54 4.11 -11.20
CA GLY A 57 -10.83 2.90 -10.83
C GLY A 57 -10.52 2.81 -9.34
N ALA A 58 -10.02 3.90 -8.73
CA ALA A 58 -9.40 3.83 -7.41
C ALA A 58 -10.41 3.83 -6.26
N PHE A 59 -11.45 4.66 -6.35
CA PHE A 59 -12.44 4.79 -5.27
C PHE A 59 -13.40 3.59 -5.20
N GLU A 60 -13.65 2.92 -6.32
CA GLU A 60 -14.57 1.79 -6.39
C GLU A 60 -14.06 0.55 -5.64
N ILE A 61 -12.74 0.41 -5.49
CA ILE A 61 -12.14 -0.64 -4.64
C ILE A 61 -12.55 -0.45 -3.18
N PHE A 62 -12.68 0.80 -2.73
CA PHE A 62 -13.11 1.14 -1.38
C PHE A 62 -14.64 1.09 -1.21
N ALA A 63 -15.34 0.49 -2.18
CA ALA A 63 -16.79 0.42 -2.24
C ALA A 63 -17.49 1.79 -2.31
N ASP A 64 -16.81 2.82 -2.83
CA ASP A 64 -17.42 4.09 -3.17
C ASP A 64 -17.89 4.05 -4.63
N PHE A 65 -19.20 3.91 -4.82
CA PHE A 65 -19.80 3.67 -6.13
C PHE A 65 -20.72 4.81 -6.53
N LYS A 66 -20.63 5.22 -7.80
CA LYS A 66 -21.61 6.14 -8.38
C LYS A 66 -22.92 5.40 -8.66
N GLU A 67 -24.04 5.98 -8.22
CA GLU A 67 -25.40 5.43 -8.43
C GLU A 67 -25.67 5.09 -9.91
N ASP A 68 -25.21 5.95 -10.82
CA ASP A 68 -25.37 5.77 -12.27
C ASP A 68 -24.77 4.44 -12.78
N LYS A 69 -23.67 3.97 -12.16
CA LYS A 69 -23.01 2.71 -12.56
C LYS A 69 -23.68 1.48 -11.96
N MET A 70 -24.18 1.58 -10.73
CA MET A 70 -24.95 0.50 -10.11
C MET A 70 -26.22 0.20 -10.89
N GLU A 71 -26.88 1.26 -11.35
CA GLU A 71 -28.11 1.15 -12.12
C GLU A 71 -27.88 0.89 -13.61
N GLY A 72 -26.62 0.87 -14.07
CA GLY A 72 -26.29 0.70 -15.49
C GLY A 72 -26.86 1.81 -16.38
N ARG A 73 -27.07 3.03 -15.85
CA ARG A 73 -27.64 4.16 -16.58
C ARG A 73 -26.56 4.86 -17.41
N ILE A 74 -26.58 4.61 -18.72
CA ILE A 74 -25.65 5.23 -19.67
C ILE A 74 -26.29 6.48 -20.26
N LYS A 75 -25.68 7.65 -20.01
CA LYS A 75 -26.17 8.95 -20.50
C LYS A 75 -26.29 8.97 -22.04
N SER A 76 -25.31 8.40 -22.74
CA SER A 76 -25.28 8.26 -24.21
C SER A 76 -26.48 7.47 -24.78
N CYS A 77 -27.02 6.51 -24.03
CA CYS A 77 -28.17 5.73 -24.46
C CYS A 77 -29.53 6.43 -24.30
N THR A 78 -29.61 7.43 -23.43
CA THR A 78 -30.89 8.09 -23.12
C THR A 78 -31.32 9.02 -24.27
N ASP A 79 -30.37 9.68 -24.92
CA ASP A 79 -30.63 10.49 -26.14
C ASP A 79 -30.86 9.62 -27.39
N SER A 80 -30.20 8.46 -27.45
CA SER A 80 -30.32 7.50 -28.55
C SER A 80 -31.67 6.79 -28.61
N ARG A 81 -32.53 6.91 -27.58
CA ARG A 81 -33.91 6.38 -27.57
C ARG A 81 -34.79 6.98 -28.68
N LYS A 82 -34.35 8.08 -29.31
CA LYS A 82 -35.00 8.72 -30.47
C LYS A 82 -34.52 8.18 -31.83
N SER A 83 -33.45 7.39 -31.88
CA SER A 83 -32.92 6.80 -33.12
C SER A 83 -33.29 5.31 -33.22
N SER A 84 -34.18 5.01 -34.15
CA SER A 84 -34.93 3.76 -34.33
C SER A 84 -34.13 2.62 -35.00
N SER A 85 -32.90 2.34 -34.56
CA SER A 85 -32.10 1.20 -35.04
C SER A 85 -31.99 0.11 -33.97
N PHE A 86 -32.45 -1.10 -34.30
CA PHE A 86 -32.44 -2.27 -33.39
C PHE A 86 -31.05 -2.57 -32.81
N GLU A 87 -29.99 -2.38 -33.60
CA GLU A 87 -28.60 -2.62 -33.18
C GLU A 87 -28.15 -1.71 -32.02
N ILE A 88 -28.49 -0.42 -32.07
CA ILE A 88 -28.11 0.56 -31.03
C ILE A 88 -28.80 0.23 -29.69
N TRP A 89 -30.03 -0.26 -29.74
CA TRP A 89 -30.78 -0.65 -28.55
C TRP A 89 -30.17 -1.88 -27.87
N VAL A 90 -29.79 -2.89 -28.65
CA VAL A 90 -29.15 -4.12 -28.14
C VAL A 90 -27.79 -3.80 -27.51
N ASP A 91 -26.96 -2.99 -28.17
CA ASP A 91 -25.65 -2.59 -27.62
C ASP A 91 -25.78 -1.85 -26.30
N CYS A 92 -26.77 -0.96 -26.18
CA CYS A 92 -27.03 -0.27 -24.93
C CYS A 92 -27.45 -1.21 -23.81
N LEU A 93 -28.35 -2.17 -24.11
CA LEU A 93 -28.80 -3.15 -23.13
C LEU A 93 -27.63 -3.99 -22.61
N ILE A 94 -26.76 -4.44 -23.51
CA ILE A 94 -25.56 -5.21 -23.17
C ILE A 94 -24.64 -4.39 -22.27
N ARG A 95 -24.33 -3.14 -22.65
CA ARG A 95 -23.47 -2.26 -21.84
C ARG A 95 -24.07 -1.98 -20.46
N SER A 96 -25.38 -1.74 -20.39
CA SER A 96 -26.10 -1.45 -19.14
C SER A 96 -25.99 -2.60 -18.14
N TRP A 97 -26.00 -3.85 -18.60
CA TRP A 97 -25.80 -5.03 -17.73
C TRP A 97 -24.34 -5.35 -17.47
N LEU A 98 -23.46 -5.13 -18.44
CA LEU A 98 -22.05 -5.48 -18.34
C LEU A 98 -21.31 -4.59 -17.33
N ILE A 99 -21.68 -3.31 -17.23
CA ILE A 99 -21.10 -2.36 -16.26
C ILE A 99 -21.25 -2.88 -14.81
N PRO A 100 -22.46 -3.13 -14.27
CA PRO A 100 -22.62 -3.59 -12.89
C PRO A 100 -22.01 -4.98 -12.66
N ILE A 101 -22.07 -5.89 -13.65
CA ILE A 101 -21.41 -7.21 -13.55
C ILE A 101 -19.89 -7.06 -13.42
N SER A 102 -19.28 -6.22 -14.26
CA SER A 102 -17.83 -5.99 -14.22
C SER A 102 -17.41 -5.35 -12.90
N LEU A 103 -18.20 -4.42 -12.37
CA LEU A 103 -18.00 -3.78 -11.07
C LEU A 103 -18.09 -4.79 -9.92
N PHE A 104 -19.07 -5.69 -9.95
CA PHE A 104 -19.19 -6.76 -8.96
C PHE A 104 -17.97 -7.69 -8.95
N VAL A 105 -17.55 -8.17 -10.11
CA VAL A 105 -16.36 -9.03 -10.24
C VAL A 105 -15.11 -8.29 -9.76
N TYR A 106 -14.97 -7.01 -10.12
CA TYR A 106 -13.85 -6.18 -9.73
C TYR A 106 -13.75 -6.00 -8.21
N VAL A 107 -14.85 -5.68 -7.53
CA VAL A 107 -14.89 -5.52 -6.07
C VAL A 107 -14.59 -6.85 -5.38
N LEU A 108 -15.13 -7.97 -5.88
CA LEU A 108 -14.87 -9.30 -5.33
C LEU A 108 -13.37 -9.63 -5.40
N VAL A 109 -12.75 -9.48 -6.58
CA VAL A 109 -11.33 -9.79 -6.76
C VAL A 109 -10.45 -8.85 -5.93
N SER A 110 -10.71 -7.55 -5.97
CA SER A 110 -9.88 -6.57 -5.24
C SER A 110 -10.03 -6.69 -3.72
N SER A 111 -11.27 -6.78 -3.21
CA SER A 111 -11.54 -6.71 -1.78
C SER A 111 -11.38 -8.06 -1.06
N ILE A 112 -11.62 -9.18 -1.74
CA ILE A 112 -11.54 -10.51 -1.12
C ILE A 112 -10.23 -11.17 -1.52
N VAL A 113 -9.98 -11.36 -2.82
CA VAL A 113 -8.82 -12.13 -3.27
C VAL A 113 -7.53 -11.37 -2.98
N LEU A 114 -7.46 -10.11 -3.40
CA LEU A 114 -6.21 -9.36 -3.40
C LEU A 114 -5.83 -8.88 -1.99
N ILE A 115 -6.80 -8.46 -1.16
CA ILE A 115 -6.57 -8.14 0.26
C ILE A 115 -6.15 -9.39 1.05
N ASN A 116 -6.76 -10.55 0.81
CA ASN A 116 -6.35 -11.77 1.52
C ASN A 116 -4.96 -12.24 1.10
N LEU A 117 -4.62 -12.09 -0.18
CA LEU A 117 -3.29 -12.43 -0.69
C LEU A 117 -2.23 -11.50 -0.10
N ILE A 118 -2.43 -10.18 -0.12
CA ILE A 118 -1.45 -9.24 0.46
C ILE A 118 -1.28 -9.47 1.96
N THR A 119 -2.38 -9.74 2.67
CA THR A 119 -2.35 -10.01 4.11
C THR A 119 -1.58 -11.30 4.41
N SER A 120 -1.86 -12.38 3.68
CA SER A 120 -1.13 -13.65 3.82
C SER A 120 0.35 -13.48 3.52
N PHE A 121 0.67 -12.76 2.45
CA PHE A 121 2.05 -12.48 2.05
C PHE A 121 2.80 -11.64 3.08
N LEU A 122 2.16 -10.59 3.61
CA LEU A 122 2.68 -9.75 4.68
C LEU A 122 2.95 -10.57 5.94
N THR A 123 2.01 -11.42 6.36
CA THR A 123 2.19 -12.29 7.53
C THR A 123 3.36 -13.24 7.34
N SER A 124 3.46 -13.91 6.18
CA SER A 124 4.56 -14.84 5.90
C SER A 124 5.91 -14.13 5.85
N SER A 125 5.99 -12.98 5.17
CA SER A 125 7.22 -12.17 5.13
C SER A 125 7.58 -11.61 6.51
N TYR A 126 6.58 -11.29 7.34
CA TYR A 126 6.79 -10.81 8.70
C TYR A 126 7.39 -11.91 9.57
N GLU A 127 6.88 -13.14 9.48
CA GLU A 127 7.40 -14.29 10.23
C GLU A 127 8.84 -14.63 9.82
N GLU A 128 9.14 -14.64 8.52
CA GLU A 128 10.49 -14.88 8.00
C GLU A 128 11.46 -13.83 8.53
N LEU A 129 11.13 -12.54 8.38
CA LEU A 129 11.98 -11.45 8.85
C LEU A 129 12.06 -11.37 10.37
N LYS A 130 11.02 -11.78 11.09
CA LYS A 130 11.05 -11.89 12.53
C LYS A 130 12.05 -12.97 12.95
N SER A 131 12.06 -14.12 12.29
CA SER A 131 13.02 -15.20 12.57
C SER A 131 14.47 -14.76 12.32
N ASP A 132 14.70 -14.04 11.22
CA ASP A 132 15.98 -13.42 10.85
C ASP A 132 16.38 -12.31 11.82
N SER A 133 15.40 -11.54 12.31
CA SER A 133 15.63 -10.49 13.29
C SER A 133 15.86 -11.05 14.69
N THR A 134 15.46 -12.29 14.99
CA THR A 134 15.70 -12.89 16.32
C THR A 134 17.18 -13.24 16.47
N SER A 135 17.82 -13.71 15.39
CA SER A 135 19.27 -13.92 15.35
C SER A 135 20.05 -12.60 15.31
N GLU A 136 19.59 -11.60 14.55
CA GLU A 136 20.17 -10.24 14.60
C GLU A 136 19.93 -9.55 15.95
N GLU A 137 18.78 -9.76 16.60
CA GLU A 137 18.48 -9.18 17.91
C GLU A 137 19.40 -9.76 18.97
N GLU A 138 19.75 -11.05 18.92
CA GLU A 138 20.78 -11.64 19.79
C GLU A 138 22.13 -10.91 19.64
N GLU A 139 22.54 -10.64 18.40
CA GLU A 139 23.79 -9.96 18.09
C GLU A 139 23.77 -8.48 18.50
N VAL A 140 22.64 -7.79 18.28
CA VAL A 140 22.41 -6.40 18.69
C VAL A 140 22.27 -6.27 20.21
N ASN A 141 21.72 -7.29 20.89
CA ASN A 141 21.66 -7.32 22.34
C ASN A 141 23.06 -7.53 22.92
N TYR A 142 23.87 -8.40 22.33
CA TYR A 142 25.27 -8.56 22.69
C TYR A 142 26.07 -7.26 22.51
N GLU A 143 25.93 -6.59 21.37
CA GLU A 143 26.54 -5.28 21.11
C GLU A 143 26.02 -4.21 22.07
N PHE A 144 24.76 -4.27 22.48
CA PHE A 144 24.23 -3.37 23.51
C PHE A 144 24.85 -3.61 24.87
N TYR A 145 24.92 -4.87 25.29
CA TYR A 145 25.53 -5.25 26.55
C TYR A 145 26.99 -4.80 26.56
N ARG A 146 27.72 -4.98 25.45
CA ARG A 146 29.08 -4.47 25.30
C ARG A 146 29.14 -2.95 25.45
N ARG A 147 28.26 -2.20 24.80
CA ARG A 147 28.21 -0.74 24.93
C ARG A 147 27.79 -0.27 26.32
N LEU A 148 26.86 -0.97 26.97
CA LEU A 148 26.47 -0.70 28.35
C LEU A 148 27.62 -0.97 29.32
N GLU A 149 28.40 -2.01 29.08
CA GLU A 149 29.60 -2.32 29.85
C GLU A 149 30.68 -1.26 29.64
N GLU A 150 30.91 -0.82 28.41
CA GLU A 150 31.77 0.32 28.09
C GLU A 150 31.27 1.61 28.77
N TYR A 151 29.95 1.84 28.81
CA TYR A 151 29.36 3.00 29.47
C TYR A 151 29.51 2.94 30.99
N ARG A 152 29.34 1.76 31.59
CA ARG A 152 29.57 1.52 33.03
C ARG A 152 31.02 1.78 33.42
N ARG A 153 31.98 1.53 32.52
CA ARG A 153 33.41 1.81 32.74
C ARG A 153 33.78 3.28 32.54
N LYS A 154 32.90 4.10 31.96
CA LYS A 154 33.15 5.54 31.86
C LYS A 154 32.91 6.22 33.21
N PRO A 155 33.74 7.20 33.59
CA PRO A 155 33.53 7.97 34.81
C PRO A 155 32.20 8.74 34.76
N CYS A 156 31.52 8.84 35.90
CA CYS A 156 30.16 9.40 36.02
C CYS A 156 30.00 10.90 35.67
N PHE A 157 31.07 11.62 35.32
CA PHE A 157 31.00 13.07 35.10
C PHE A 157 30.60 13.40 33.65
N PRO A 158 29.71 14.41 33.44
CA PRO A 158 29.32 14.86 32.11
C PRO A 158 30.53 15.36 31.29
N PRO A 159 30.46 15.32 29.94
CA PRO A 159 31.58 15.61 29.04
C PRO A 159 32.35 16.93 29.26
N PRO A 160 31.77 18.03 29.81
CA PRO A 160 32.57 19.22 30.14
C PRO A 160 33.46 19.11 31.39
N LEU A 161 33.31 18.09 32.25
CA LEU A 161 34.00 17.98 33.56
C LEU A 161 34.95 16.77 33.66
N THR A 162 35.19 16.06 32.56
CA THR A 162 36.06 14.87 32.49
C THR A 162 37.50 15.13 32.96
N PHE A 163 38.02 16.35 32.76
CA PHE A 163 39.38 16.74 33.14
C PHE A 163 39.64 16.65 34.66
N ILE A 164 38.65 17.00 35.49
CA ILE A 164 38.79 16.95 36.95
C ILE A 164 38.80 15.51 37.45
N SER A 165 37.97 14.63 36.87
CA SER A 165 37.97 13.20 37.23
C SER A 165 39.28 12.51 36.84
N MET A 166 39.87 12.91 35.70
CA MET A 166 41.13 12.36 35.23
C MET A 166 42.31 12.81 36.10
N LEU A 167 42.26 14.03 36.65
CA LEU A 167 43.29 14.57 37.55
C LEU A 167 43.26 13.92 38.94
N LEU A 168 42.07 13.60 39.46
CA LEU A 168 41.90 12.91 40.75
C LEU A 168 42.37 11.45 40.68
N LEU A 169 42.02 10.72 39.61
CA LEU A 169 42.51 9.35 39.40
C LEU A 169 44.04 9.27 39.25
N LEU A 170 44.66 10.29 38.66
CA LEU A 170 46.12 10.38 38.53
C LEU A 170 46.82 10.68 39.86
N LEU A 171 46.18 11.47 40.73
CA LEU A 171 46.66 11.77 42.09
C LEU A 171 46.52 10.58 43.04
N GLU A 172 45.51 9.74 42.83
CA GLU A 172 45.24 8.55 43.67
C GLU A 172 46.10 7.33 43.26
N TYR A 173 46.67 7.34 42.06
CA TYR A 173 47.56 6.29 41.54
C TYR A 173 49.07 6.62 41.70
N CYS A 174 49.40 7.80 42.24
CA CYS A 174 50.75 8.24 42.59
C CYS A 174 50.96 8.09 44.10
#